data_AF-A0A927IGC8-F1
#
_entry.id   AF-A0A927IGC8-F1
#
_cell.length_a   1.000
_cell.length_b   1.000
_cell.length_c   1.000
_cell.angle_alpha   90.00
_cell.angle_beta   90.00
_cell.angle_gamma   90.00
#
_symmetry.space_group_name_H-M   'P 1'
#
loop_
_entity.id
_entity.type
_entity.pdbx_description
1 polymer ?
#
loop_
_entity_poly.entity_id
_entity_poly.type
_entity_poly.pdbx_seq_one_letter_code
_entity_poly.pdbx_strand_id
1 'polypeptide(L)'
;MNIARKRIAVAVLRDRLVLLFCLIASLVAAPVWAAELDLLELTGVFEFGGSTKVSLSHKQNGHLGWIEVGRERMGIAIVSASLSPPSATVARGGDVKKIQLREAKVRPLNLAQKVRERRKSEAEISFDATMVMSFERVQELRKENARKRREALLSRSVED
;
A
#
# COMPACT_ATOMS: atom_id res chain seq x y z
N MET A 1 7.96 -14.06 73.12
CA MET A 1 7.54 -13.06 72.11
C MET A 1 6.57 -13.73 71.14
N ASN A 2 5.27 -13.38 71.25
CA ASN A 2 4.12 -14.21 70.84
C ASN A 2 4.02 -14.48 69.33
N ILE A 3 3.81 -15.76 68.98
CA ILE A 3 3.54 -16.28 67.63
C ILE A 3 2.43 -15.49 66.92
N ALA A 4 1.45 -14.97 67.68
CA ALA A 4 0.38 -14.11 67.19
C ALA A 4 0.88 -12.80 66.55
N ARG A 5 1.89 -12.13 67.14
CA ARG A 5 2.46 -10.89 66.58
C ARG A 5 3.22 -11.14 65.28
N LYS A 6 3.89 -12.29 65.16
CA LYS A 6 4.56 -12.70 63.91
C LYS A 6 3.56 -12.95 62.78
N ARG A 7 2.42 -13.61 63.05
CA ARG A 7 1.39 -13.87 62.03
C ARG A 7 0.72 -12.59 61.52
N ILE A 8 0.44 -11.63 62.41
CA ILE A 8 -0.14 -10.33 62.04
C ILE A 8 0.86 -9.53 61.18
N ALA A 9 2.14 -9.51 61.55
CA ALA A 9 3.18 -8.83 60.77
C ALA A 9 3.33 -9.41 59.35
N VAL A 10 3.25 -10.74 59.21
CA VAL A 10 3.30 -11.42 57.90
C VAL A 10 2.06 -11.11 57.04
N ALA A 11 0.87 -11.07 57.65
CA ALA A 11 -0.36 -10.71 56.93
C ALA A 11 -0.31 -9.27 56.40
N VAL A 12 0.09 -8.31 57.24
CA VAL A 12 0.21 -6.90 56.84
C VAL A 12 1.29 -6.71 55.76
N LEU A 13 2.41 -7.45 55.84
CA LEU A 13 3.46 -7.38 54.83
C LEU A 13 2.98 -7.96 53.48
N ARG A 14 2.24 -9.07 53.51
CA ARG A 14 1.65 -9.70 52.32
C ARG A 14 0.64 -8.77 51.65
N ASP A 15 -0.27 -8.17 52.41
CA ASP A 15 -1.28 -7.26 51.86
C ASP A 15 -0.63 -6.01 51.25
N ARG A 16 0.41 -5.47 51.89
CA ARG A 16 1.19 -4.36 51.33
C ARG A 16 1.92 -4.74 50.05
N LEU A 17 2.47 -5.95 49.96
CA LEU A 17 3.12 -6.44 48.73
C LEU A 17 2.12 -6.64 47.59
N VAL A 18 0.91 -7.15 47.89
CA VAL A 18 -0.16 -7.28 46.88
C VAL A 18 -0.60 -5.91 46.39
N LEU A 19 -0.82 -4.95 47.30
CA LEU A 19 -1.17 -3.58 46.91
C LEU A 19 -0.06 -2.91 46.10
N LEU A 20 1.21 -3.09 46.49
CA LEU A 20 2.36 -2.60 45.73
C LEU A 20 2.41 -3.22 44.33
N PHE A 21 2.17 -4.53 44.21
CA PHE A 21 2.14 -5.25 42.94
C PHE A 21 0.98 -4.76 42.05
N CYS A 22 -0.23 -4.57 42.61
CA CYS A 22 -1.36 -4.00 41.88
C CYS A 22 -1.09 -2.58 41.40
N LEU A 23 -0.40 -1.77 42.22
CA LEU A 23 -0.06 -0.39 41.89
C LEU A 23 1.00 -0.34 40.78
N ILE A 24 2.04 -1.18 40.85
CA ILE A 24 3.04 -1.33 39.78
C ILE A 24 2.40 -1.87 38.50
N ALA A 25 1.54 -2.90 38.59
CA ALA A 25 0.84 -3.43 37.43
C ALA A 25 -0.06 -2.38 36.75
N SER A 26 -0.74 -1.54 37.54
CA SER A 26 -1.54 -0.43 37.02
C SER A 26 -0.68 0.66 36.38
N LEU A 27 0.50 0.93 36.95
CA LEU A 27 1.44 1.93 36.43
C LEU A 27 2.12 1.47 35.12
N VAL A 28 2.39 0.17 34.99
CA VAL A 28 3.00 -0.43 33.79
C VAL A 28 1.97 -0.64 32.68
N ALA A 29 0.69 -0.83 33.00
CA ALA A 29 -0.37 -0.98 31.99
C ALA A 29 -0.72 0.34 31.28
N ALA A 30 -0.59 1.49 31.95
CA ALA A 30 -0.97 2.80 31.38
C ALA A 30 -0.20 3.20 30.10
N PRO A 31 1.15 3.07 30.01
CA PRO A 31 1.88 3.51 28.82
C PRO A 31 1.77 2.57 27.61
N VAL A 32 1.26 1.35 27.75
CA VAL A 32 1.18 0.38 26.63
C VAL A 32 0.10 0.78 25.61
N TRP A 33 -0.90 1.56 26.01
CA TRP A 33 -2.09 1.84 25.19
C TRP A 33 -1.96 3.13 24.38
N ALA A 34 -1.18 4.10 24.87
CA ALA A 34 -0.93 5.38 24.18
C ALA A 34 -0.10 5.21 22.89
N ALA A 35 0.81 4.23 22.87
CA ALA A 35 1.67 3.93 21.72
C ALA A 35 0.89 3.37 20.50
N GLU A 36 -0.36 2.91 20.69
CA GLU A 36 -1.14 2.30 19.60
C GLU A 36 -1.75 3.33 18.63
N LEU A 37 -2.03 4.57 19.07
CA LEU A 37 -2.56 5.63 18.18
C LEU A 37 -1.52 6.10 17.14
N ASP A 38 -0.22 5.92 17.40
CA ASP A 38 0.86 6.20 16.45
C ASP A 38 0.97 5.19 15.32
N LEU A 39 0.42 4.00 15.55
CA LEU A 39 0.37 2.91 14.60
C LEU A 39 -0.87 2.98 13.69
N LEU A 40 -1.78 3.92 13.93
CA LEU A 40 -2.94 4.13 13.07
C LEU A 40 -2.59 4.96 11.84
N GLU A 41 -3.04 4.49 10.68
CA GLU A 41 -3.05 5.22 9.43
C GLU A 41 -4.48 5.42 8.95
N LEU A 42 -4.79 6.63 8.50
CA LEU A 42 -6.03 6.91 7.81
C LEU A 42 -5.89 6.38 6.38
N THR A 43 -6.85 5.57 5.93
CA THR A 43 -6.86 5.01 4.56
C THR A 43 -7.97 5.60 3.70
N GLY A 44 -8.98 6.22 4.30
CA GLY A 44 -10.05 6.89 3.56
C GLY A 44 -11.09 7.54 4.48
N VAL A 45 -11.80 8.52 3.93
CA VAL A 45 -12.96 9.16 4.54
C VAL A 45 -14.08 9.13 3.51
N PHE A 46 -15.26 8.71 3.91
CA PHE A 46 -16.43 8.55 3.06
C PHE A 46 -17.64 9.17 3.74
N GLU A 47 -18.43 9.94 3.01
CA GLU A 47 -19.68 10.52 3.52
C GLU A 47 -20.83 10.10 2.62
N PHE A 48 -21.89 9.55 3.24
CA PHE A 48 -23.06 9.09 2.52
C PHE A 48 -24.29 9.17 3.41
N GLY A 49 -25.37 9.76 2.88
CA GLY A 49 -26.67 9.82 3.55
C GLY A 49 -26.66 10.54 4.90
N GLY A 50 -25.78 11.55 5.06
CA GLY A 50 -25.62 12.30 6.32
C GLY A 50 -24.78 11.59 7.39
N SER A 51 -24.20 10.42 7.06
CA SER A 51 -23.24 9.70 7.92
C SER A 51 -21.84 9.79 7.34
N THR A 52 -20.85 10.07 8.17
CA THR A 52 -19.43 10.06 7.78
C THR A 52 -18.76 8.83 8.36
N LYS A 53 -18.05 8.07 7.52
CA LYS A 53 -17.28 6.88 7.89
C LYS A 53 -15.82 7.09 7.58
N VAL A 54 -14.98 6.61 8.47
CA VAL A 54 -13.53 6.71 8.43
C VAL A 54 -12.95 5.32 8.36
N SER A 55 -12.06 5.10 7.40
CA SER A 55 -11.33 3.86 7.23
C SER A 55 -9.96 3.98 7.88
N LEU A 56 -9.67 3.11 8.84
CA LEU A 56 -8.38 3.07 9.52
C LEU A 56 -7.66 1.76 9.25
N SER A 57 -6.34 1.80 9.26
CA SER A 57 -5.47 0.62 9.30
C SER A 57 -4.45 0.75 10.43
N HIS A 58 -4.05 -0.39 10.97
CA HIS A 58 -2.95 -0.52 11.92
C HIS A 58 -1.67 -0.91 11.15
N LYS A 59 -0.60 -0.13 11.28
CA LYS A 59 0.68 -0.35 10.58
C LYS A 59 1.27 -1.75 10.80
N GLN A 60 1.05 -2.34 11.97
CA GLN A 60 1.60 -3.65 12.33
C GLN A 60 0.67 -4.81 11.98
N ASN A 61 -0.65 -4.63 12.13
CA ASN A 61 -1.61 -5.75 12.18
C ASN A 61 -2.63 -5.71 11.02
N GLY A 62 -2.55 -4.69 10.15
CA GLY A 62 -3.45 -4.54 9.01
C GLY A 62 -4.73 -3.76 9.33
N HIS A 63 -5.75 -3.95 8.49
CA HIS A 63 -6.92 -3.08 8.40
C HIS A 63 -7.83 -3.11 9.64
N LEU A 64 -8.24 -1.94 10.15
CA LEU A 64 -9.20 -1.78 11.27
C LEU A 64 -10.65 -1.63 10.79
N GLY A 65 -10.86 -1.47 9.48
CA GLY A 65 -12.19 -1.37 8.91
C GLY A 65 -12.70 0.07 8.83
N TRP A 66 -13.96 0.19 8.42
CA TRP A 66 -14.71 1.43 8.44
C TRP A 66 -15.38 1.62 9.80
N ILE A 67 -15.26 2.83 10.36
CA ILE A 67 -15.84 3.25 11.62
C ILE A 67 -16.59 4.57 11.37
N GLU A 68 -17.82 4.66 11.85
CA GLU A 68 -18.64 5.87 11.71
C GLU A 68 -18.21 6.96 12.71
N VAL A 69 -18.31 8.23 12.33
CA VAL A 69 -18.09 9.36 13.25
C VAL A 69 -19.06 9.26 14.43
N GLY A 70 -18.55 9.48 15.64
CA GLY A 70 -19.29 9.32 16.90
C GLY A 70 -19.39 7.88 17.40
N ARG A 71 -18.85 6.90 16.67
CA ARG A 71 -18.80 5.50 17.11
C ARG A 71 -17.40 5.10 17.56
N GLU A 72 -17.38 4.12 18.47
CA GLU A 72 -16.17 3.48 18.95
C GLU A 72 -16.09 2.04 18.43
N ARG A 73 -14.88 1.63 18.02
CA ARG A 73 -14.59 0.24 17.63
C ARG A 73 -13.19 -0.13 18.12
N MET A 74 -13.08 -1.27 18.81
CA MET A 74 -11.79 -1.77 19.34
C MET A 74 -11.04 -0.74 20.21
N GLY A 75 -11.77 0.04 21.03
CA GLY A 75 -11.17 1.08 21.87
C GLY A 75 -10.87 2.40 21.15
N ILE A 76 -11.18 2.51 19.85
CA ILE A 76 -10.90 3.71 19.04
C ILE A 76 -12.23 4.38 18.68
N ALA A 77 -12.44 5.60 19.17
CA ALA A 77 -13.58 6.44 18.85
C ALA A 77 -13.21 7.46 17.76
N ILE A 78 -14.09 7.66 16.79
CA ILE A 78 -13.94 8.72 15.78
C ILE A 78 -14.68 9.96 16.29
N VAL A 79 -13.94 11.02 16.64
CA VAL A 79 -14.50 12.26 17.18
C VAL A 79 -15.02 13.16 16.05
N SER A 80 -14.24 13.29 14.98
CA SER A 80 -14.61 14.09 13.81
C SER A 80 -13.84 13.63 12.58
N ALA A 81 -14.37 13.96 11.41
CA ALA A 81 -13.70 13.71 10.13
C ALA A 81 -13.91 14.87 9.17
N SER A 82 -12.95 15.11 8.29
CA SER A 82 -13.03 16.05 7.18
C SER A 82 -12.70 15.32 5.89
N LEU A 83 -13.41 15.63 4.82
CA LEU A 83 -13.14 15.15 3.46
C LEU A 83 -12.07 15.97 2.74
N SER A 84 -11.88 17.24 3.11
CA SER A 84 -10.97 18.15 2.42
C SER A 84 -10.27 19.08 3.43
N PRO A 85 -8.98 18.86 3.73
CA PRO A 85 -8.19 17.67 3.39
C PRO A 85 -8.67 16.42 4.15
N PRO A 86 -8.55 15.21 3.58
CA PRO A 86 -9.03 13.99 4.22
C PRO A 86 -8.31 13.76 5.55
N SER A 87 -9.04 13.87 6.65
CA SER A 87 -8.49 13.74 8.00
C SER A 87 -9.54 13.24 8.98
N ALA A 88 -9.10 12.61 10.06
CA ALA A 88 -9.95 12.13 11.13
C ALA A 88 -9.30 12.40 12.48
N THR A 89 -10.09 12.84 13.44
CA THR A 89 -9.70 12.92 14.84
C THR A 89 -10.16 11.65 15.52
N VAL A 90 -9.22 10.88 16.05
CA VAL A 90 -9.45 9.63 16.77
C VAL A 90 -9.15 9.81 18.24
N ALA A 91 -9.89 9.11 19.09
CA ALA A 91 -9.69 9.09 20.53
C ALA A 91 -9.59 7.66 21.05
N ARG A 92 -8.72 7.41 22.02
CA ARG A 92 -8.59 6.11 22.71
C ARG A 92 -8.07 6.32 24.13
N GLY A 93 -8.79 5.82 25.13
CA GLY A 93 -8.31 5.82 26.51
C GLY A 93 -7.98 7.20 27.11
N GLY A 94 -8.53 8.29 26.53
CA GLY A 94 -8.24 9.68 26.93
C GLY A 94 -7.28 10.41 26.00
N ASP A 95 -6.53 9.70 25.16
CA ASP A 95 -5.66 10.30 24.16
C ASP A 95 -6.45 10.66 22.91
N VAL A 96 -6.26 11.87 22.40
CA VAL A 96 -6.92 12.38 21.20
C VAL A 96 -5.87 12.78 20.17
N LYS A 97 -6.03 12.29 18.94
CA LYS A 97 -5.07 12.52 17.87
C LYS A 97 -5.75 12.79 16.54
N LYS A 98 -5.27 13.81 15.84
CA LYS A 98 -5.65 14.07 14.45
C LYS A 98 -4.73 13.28 13.51
N ILE A 99 -5.33 12.40 12.71
CA ILE A 99 -4.66 11.64 11.66
C ILE A 99 -5.10 12.21 10.33
N GLN A 100 -4.14 12.63 9.52
CA GLN A 100 -4.41 13.03 8.14
C GLN A 100 -4.13 11.86 7.22
N LEU A 101 -4.89 11.76 6.14
CA LEU A 101 -4.61 10.83 5.06
C LEU A 101 -3.29 11.31 4.48
N ARG A 102 -2.21 10.61 4.83
CA ARG A 102 -0.98 10.78 4.09
C ARG A 102 -1.31 10.23 2.72
N GLU A 103 -1.27 11.09 1.70
CA GLU A 103 -1.18 10.65 0.32
C GLU A 103 -0.29 9.42 0.34
N ALA A 104 -0.85 8.30 -0.13
CA ALA A 104 -0.16 7.03 -0.15
C ALA A 104 1.29 7.32 -0.50
N LYS A 105 2.23 6.69 0.21
CA LYS A 105 3.56 6.50 -0.36
C LYS A 105 3.35 5.74 -1.67
N VAL A 106 2.97 6.46 -2.72
CA VAL A 106 3.24 6.15 -4.10
C VAL A 106 4.75 6.24 -4.10
N ARG A 107 5.41 5.15 -3.67
CA ARG A 107 6.65 4.79 -4.33
C ARG A 107 6.23 4.76 -5.79
N PRO A 108 6.63 5.71 -6.64
CA PRO A 108 6.40 5.54 -8.05
C PRO A 108 6.96 4.17 -8.34
N LEU A 109 6.13 3.30 -8.90
CA LEU A 109 6.51 1.97 -9.31
C LEU A 109 7.49 2.19 -10.48
N ASN A 110 8.72 2.55 -10.13
CA ASN A 110 9.83 2.82 -11.04
C ASN A 110 10.21 1.54 -11.81
N LEU A 111 9.58 0.41 -11.48
CA LEU A 111 9.59 -0.84 -12.24
C LEU A 111 8.53 -0.85 -13.35
N ALA A 112 7.32 -0.31 -13.14
CA ALA A 112 6.28 -0.33 -14.17
C ALA A 112 6.55 0.69 -15.29
N GLN A 113 7.04 1.89 -14.95
CA GLN A 113 7.48 2.86 -15.97
C GLN A 113 8.72 2.37 -16.72
N LYS A 114 9.71 1.79 -16.02
CA LYS A 114 10.93 1.25 -16.65
C LYS A 114 10.66 0.03 -17.54
N VAL A 115 9.67 -0.80 -17.21
CA VAL A 115 9.22 -1.91 -18.09
C VAL A 115 8.43 -1.37 -19.28
N ARG A 116 7.62 -0.31 -19.11
CA ARG A 116 6.85 0.30 -20.20
C ARG A 116 7.75 1.06 -21.18
N GLU A 117 8.82 1.69 -20.69
CA GLU A 117 9.86 2.32 -21.50
C GLU A 117 10.71 1.28 -22.23
N ARG A 118 11.12 0.17 -21.58
CA ARG A 118 11.80 -0.94 -22.27
C ARG A 118 10.96 -1.56 -23.39
N ARG A 119 9.65 -1.76 -23.16
CA ARG A 119 8.76 -2.29 -24.19
C ARG A 119 8.52 -1.32 -25.34
N LYS A 120 8.57 0.00 -25.11
CA LYS A 120 8.51 0.99 -26.19
C LYS A 120 9.79 0.99 -27.02
N SER A 121 10.97 0.94 -26.39
CA SER A 121 12.24 0.87 -27.12
C SER A 121 12.43 -0.45 -27.87
N GLU A 122 11.94 -1.58 -27.33
CA GLU A 122 11.98 -2.87 -28.03
C GLU A 122 10.96 -2.95 -29.18
N ALA A 123 9.81 -2.28 -29.08
CA ALA A 123 8.84 -2.20 -30.16
C ALA A 123 9.29 -1.26 -31.31
N GLU A 124 9.97 -0.16 -31.00
CA GLU A 124 10.54 0.73 -32.03
C GLU A 124 11.70 0.05 -32.78
N ILE A 125 12.55 -0.73 -32.10
CA ILE A 125 13.62 -1.51 -32.75
C ILE A 125 13.05 -2.68 -33.58
N SER A 126 11.97 -3.31 -33.11
CA SER A 126 11.27 -4.39 -33.84
C SER A 126 10.55 -3.89 -35.09
N PHE A 127 10.03 -2.65 -35.10
CA PHE A 127 9.30 -2.10 -36.24
C PHE A 127 10.25 -1.70 -37.38
N ASP A 128 11.41 -1.12 -37.05
CA ASP A 128 12.44 -0.76 -38.04
C ASP A 128 13.09 -2.00 -38.69
N ALA A 129 13.40 -3.06 -37.92
CA ALA A 129 14.01 -4.27 -38.48
C ALA A 129 13.08 -5.02 -39.46
N THR A 130 11.77 -5.01 -39.20
CA THR A 130 10.79 -5.69 -40.08
C THR A 130 10.56 -4.93 -41.38
N MET A 131 10.63 -3.59 -41.35
CA MET A 131 10.43 -2.75 -42.53
C MET A 131 11.63 -2.82 -43.49
N VAL A 132 12.86 -2.84 -42.97
CA VAL A 132 14.09 -2.98 -43.78
C VAL A 132 14.13 -4.33 -44.51
N MET A 133 13.74 -5.43 -43.85
CA MET A 133 13.66 -6.75 -44.49
C MET A 133 12.64 -6.83 -45.62
N SER A 134 11.56 -6.04 -45.56
CA SER A 134 10.56 -6.01 -46.63
C SER A 134 11.04 -5.27 -47.88
N PHE A 135 11.89 -4.24 -47.73
CA PHE A 135 12.37 -3.45 -48.86
C PHE A 135 13.46 -4.17 -49.65
N GLU A 136 14.42 -4.81 -48.97
CA GLU A 136 15.47 -5.60 -49.65
C GLU A 136 14.86 -6.76 -50.44
N ARG A 137 13.89 -7.47 -49.85
CA ARG A 137 13.20 -8.58 -50.52
C ARG A 137 12.38 -8.13 -51.73
N VAL A 138 11.78 -6.94 -51.69
CA VAL A 138 11.09 -6.34 -52.84
C VAL A 138 12.08 -5.92 -53.94
N GLN A 139 13.26 -5.41 -53.58
CA GLN A 139 14.32 -5.08 -54.55
C GLN A 139 14.89 -6.32 -55.22
N GLU A 140 15.11 -7.41 -54.47
CA GLU A 140 15.54 -8.70 -55.03
C GLU A 140 14.50 -9.27 -55.99
N LEU A 141 13.21 -9.29 -55.61
CA LEU A 141 12.13 -9.75 -56.47
C LEU A 141 12.01 -8.92 -57.77
N ARG A 142 12.26 -7.61 -57.70
CA ARG A 142 12.30 -6.75 -58.91
C ARG A 142 13.48 -7.10 -59.82
N LYS A 143 14.67 -7.35 -59.26
CA LYS A 143 15.84 -7.77 -60.04
C LYS A 143 15.64 -9.15 -60.67
N GLU A 144 15.06 -10.09 -59.93
CA GLU A 144 14.77 -11.44 -60.41
C GLU A 144 13.73 -11.42 -61.53
N ASN A 145 12.64 -10.65 -61.39
CA ASN A 145 11.64 -10.49 -62.44
C ASN A 145 12.19 -9.79 -63.69
N ALA A 146 13.09 -8.81 -63.54
CA ALA A 146 13.76 -8.18 -64.67
C ALA A 146 14.67 -9.16 -65.42
N ARG A 147 15.36 -10.05 -64.69
CA ARG A 147 16.18 -11.12 -65.28
C ARG A 147 15.33 -12.13 -66.04
N LYS A 148 14.24 -12.64 -65.44
CA LYS A 148 13.32 -13.57 -66.11
C LYS A 148 12.70 -12.98 -67.38
N ARG A 149 12.37 -11.68 -67.38
CA ARG A 149 11.89 -10.99 -68.59
C ARG A 149 12.94 -10.90 -69.70
N ARG A 150 14.21 -10.68 -69.35
CA ARG A 150 15.31 -10.67 -70.34
C ARG A 150 15.56 -12.06 -70.90
N GLU A 151 15.57 -13.09 -70.05
CA GLU A 151 15.71 -14.49 -70.48
C GLU A 151 14.54 -14.91 -71.39
N ALA A 152 13.31 -14.50 -71.07
CA ALA A 152 12.13 -14.77 -71.91
C ALA A 152 12.15 -14.03 -73.26
N LEU A 153 12.76 -12.84 -73.34
CA LEU A 153 12.93 -12.12 -74.61
C LEU A 153 14.03 -12.72 -75.47
N LEU A 154 15.13 -13.19 -74.85
CA LEU A 154 16.21 -13.88 -75.55
C LEU A 154 15.79 -15.27 -76.05
N SER A 155 14.96 -16.01 -75.30
CA SER A 155 14.41 -17.28 -75.77
C SER A 155 13.41 -17.11 -76.92
N ARG A 156 12.79 -15.94 -77.05
CA ARG A 156 11.88 -15.61 -78.15
C ARG A 156 12.58 -15.15 -79.43
N SER A 157 13.86 -14.79 -79.37
CA SER A 157 14.63 -14.35 -80.56
C SER A 157 15.47 -15.48 -81.18
N VAL A 158 15.32 -16.73 -80.71
CA VAL A 158 16.00 -17.92 -81.24
C VAL A 158 15.04 -18.80 -82.05
N GLU A 159 13.74 -18.46 -82.06
CA GLU A 159 12.70 -19.18 -82.82
C GLU A 159 12.24 -18.45 -84.10
N ASP A 160 12.84 -17.30 -84.43
CA ASP A 160 12.75 -16.61 -85.73
C ASP A 160 14.11 -16.67 -86.44
#